data_AF-A3Z2J5-F1
#
_entry.id   AF-A3Z2J5-F1
#
_cell.length_a   1.000
_cell.length_b   1.000
_cell.length_c   1.000
_cell.angle_alpha   90.00
_cell.angle_beta   90.00
_cell.angle_gamma   90.00
#
_symmetry.space_group_name_H-M   'P 1'
#
loop_
_entity.id
_entity.type
_entity.pdbx_description
1 polymer ?
#
loop_
_entity_poly.entity_id
_entity_poly.type
_entity_poly.pdbx_seq_one_letter_code
_entity_poly.pdbx_strand_id
1 'polypeptide(L)'
;MALANGLQDVFRVFEPDAGHWSWWDYRSGAWDRDRGWRIDHIYLCDELLGLARSCVIHKSVRGNDKPSDHAPVSVDLDWPPSDDDEDGHNENDDLLF
;
A
#
# COMPACT_ATOMS: atom_id res chain seq x y z
N MET A 1 5.47 -1.20 8.45
CA MET A 1 5.37 -0.56 9.78
C MET A 1 3.87 -0.40 10.06
N ALA A 2 3.36 -1.05 11.09
CA ALA A 2 1.93 -1.04 11.43
C ALA A 2 1.60 0.14 12.35
N LEU A 3 0.41 0.71 12.20
CA LEU A 3 -0.18 1.65 13.16
C LEU A 3 -0.81 0.85 14.32
N ALA A 4 -1.05 1.51 15.46
CA ALA A 4 -1.53 0.89 16.70
C ALA A 4 -2.88 0.14 16.58
N ASN A 5 -3.64 0.36 15.50
CA ASN A 5 -5.00 -0.16 15.32
C ASN A 5 -5.08 -1.36 14.34
N GLY A 6 -4.00 -2.11 14.13
CA GLY A 6 -4.00 -3.22 13.15
C GLY A 6 -4.05 -2.75 11.69
N LEU A 7 -3.65 -1.50 11.43
CA LEU A 7 -3.57 -0.95 10.09
C LEU A 7 -2.12 -0.99 9.61
N GLN A 8 -1.88 -1.66 8.49
CA GLN A 8 -0.54 -1.84 7.93
C GLN A 8 -0.37 -1.02 6.65
N ASP A 9 0.77 -0.34 6.53
CA ASP A 9 1.15 0.38 5.31
C ASP A 9 1.40 -0.62 4.18
N VAL A 10 0.45 -0.74 3.25
CA VAL A 10 0.48 -1.80 2.23
C VAL A 10 1.68 -1.65 1.28
N PHE A 11 2.11 -0.42 0.99
CA PHE A 11 3.29 -0.20 0.16
C PHE A 11 4.54 -0.83 0.79
N ARG A 12 4.68 -0.77 2.12
CA ARG A 12 5.83 -1.34 2.83
C ARG A 12 5.81 -2.86 2.96
N VAL A 13 4.68 -3.49 2.66
CA VAL A 13 4.59 -4.96 2.57
C VAL A 13 5.25 -5.45 1.29
N PHE A 14 5.05 -4.74 0.17
CA PHE A 14 5.67 -5.07 -1.12
C PHE A 14 7.09 -4.48 -1.28
N GLU A 15 7.33 -3.30 -0.73
CA GLU A 15 8.59 -2.55 -0.86
C GLU A 15 9.15 -2.17 0.52
N PRO A 16 9.82 -3.10 1.22
CA PRO A 16 10.27 -2.89 2.61
C PRO A 16 11.38 -1.82 2.72
N ASP A 17 12.12 -1.59 1.65
CA ASP A 17 13.29 -0.72 1.63
C ASP A 17 12.96 0.77 1.48
N ALA A 18 13.91 1.61 1.88
CA ALA A 18 13.86 3.05 1.70
C ALA A 18 14.05 3.47 0.22
N GLY A 19 14.07 4.77 -0.07
CA GLY A 19 14.32 5.29 -1.43
C GLY A 19 13.10 5.41 -2.34
N HIS A 20 11.91 5.24 -1.76
CA HIS A 20 10.63 5.35 -2.45
C HIS A 20 9.91 6.62 -2.01
N TRP A 21 9.53 7.47 -2.97
CA TRP A 21 8.91 8.78 -2.70
C TRP A 21 7.61 8.92 -3.47
N SER A 22 6.64 9.60 -2.87
CA SER A 22 5.37 9.96 -3.52
C SER A 22 5.27 11.46 -3.78
N TRP A 23 6.19 12.27 -3.24
CA TRP A 23 6.16 13.73 -3.36
C TRP A 23 7.55 14.33 -3.55
N TRP A 24 7.65 15.37 -4.37
CA TRP A 24 8.87 16.14 -4.60
C TRP A 24 8.57 17.64 -4.69
N ASP A 25 9.22 18.42 -3.82
CA ASP A 25 9.15 19.88 -3.83
C ASP A 25 9.58 20.48 -5.17
N TYR A 26 8.76 21.40 -5.69
CA TYR A 26 9.06 22.14 -6.90
C TYR A 26 10.23 23.11 -6.76
N ARG A 27 10.32 23.82 -5.64
CA ARG A 27 11.21 24.98 -5.50
C ARG A 27 12.69 24.59 -5.41
N SER A 28 12.95 23.45 -4.80
CA SER A 28 14.31 22.93 -4.60
C SER A 28 14.83 22.12 -5.77
N GLY A 29 14.02 21.83 -6.80
CA GLY A 29 14.38 20.89 -7.87
C GLY A 29 14.59 19.48 -7.32
N ALA A 30 13.71 19.05 -6.40
CA ALA A 30 13.82 17.77 -5.71
C ALA A 30 13.66 16.58 -6.68
N TRP A 31 12.83 16.73 -7.71
CA TRP A 31 12.55 15.71 -8.72
C TRP A 31 13.82 15.25 -9.45
N ASP A 32 14.59 16.19 -10.01
CA ASP A 32 15.80 15.88 -10.80
C ASP A 32 16.92 15.23 -9.96
N ARG A 33 16.89 15.42 -8.64
CA ARG A 33 17.86 14.84 -7.69
C ARG A 33 17.33 13.60 -6.98
N ASP A 34 16.12 13.18 -7.32
CA ASP A 34 15.38 12.11 -6.67
C ASP A 34 15.34 12.19 -5.13
N ARG A 35 15.14 13.41 -4.60
CA ARG A 35 15.06 13.68 -3.16
C ARG A 35 13.63 13.99 -2.76
N GLY A 36 12.79 12.98 -2.74
CA GLY A 36 11.39 13.12 -2.37
C GLY A 36 11.10 12.72 -0.93
N TRP A 37 9.84 12.88 -0.54
CA TRP A 37 9.28 12.32 0.69
C TRP A 37 8.19 11.32 0.32
N ARG A 38 7.95 10.33 1.19
CA ARG A 38 6.80 9.42 1.07
C ARG A 38 5.76 9.84 2.09
N ILE A 39 4.74 10.54 1.62
CA ILE A 39 3.68 11.12 2.46
C ILE A 39 2.27 10.74 2.00
N ASP A 40 2.15 10.02 0.89
CA ASP A 40 0.89 9.45 0.40
C ASP A 40 0.91 7.96 0.72
N HIS A 41 -0.02 7.53 1.58
CA HIS A 41 -0.05 6.17 2.11
C HIS A 41 -1.43 5.56 1.95
N ILE A 42 -1.46 4.26 1.70
CA ILE A 42 -2.64 3.43 1.81
C ILE A 42 -2.38 2.48 2.97
N TYR A 43 -3.30 2.43 3.93
CA TYR A 43 -3.24 1.51 5.05
C TYR A 43 -4.42 0.54 4.94
N LEU A 44 -4.15 -0.74 5.15
CA LEU A 44 -5.15 -1.80 5.13
C LEU A 44 -5.23 -2.49 6.49
N CYS A 45 -6.42 -2.95 6.87
CA CYS A 45 -6.59 -3.93 7.95
C CYS A 45 -6.15 -5.31 7.47
N ASP A 46 -6.00 -6.25 8.40
CA ASP A 46 -5.48 -7.59 8.12
C ASP A 46 -6.34 -8.35 7.08
N GLU A 47 -7.67 -8.19 7.11
CA GLU A 47 -8.58 -8.83 6.16
C GLU A 47 -8.34 -8.35 4.72
N LEU A 48 -8.18 -7.04 4.51
CA LEU A 48 -7.90 -6.49 3.18
C LEU A 48 -6.46 -6.71 2.75
N LEU A 49 -5.52 -6.83 3.70
CA LEU A 49 -4.14 -7.08 3.38
C LEU A 49 -3.96 -8.48 2.78
N GLY A 50 -4.73 -9.48 3.24
CA GLY A 50 -4.77 -10.81 2.64
C GLY A 50 -5.16 -10.82 1.17
N LEU A 51 -5.91 -9.81 0.72
CA LEU A 51 -6.36 -9.65 -0.68
C LEU A 51 -5.41 -8.79 -1.51
N ALA A 52 -4.38 -8.18 -0.92
CA ALA A 52 -3.50 -7.27 -1.63
C ALA A 52 -2.58 -8.01 -2.60
N ARG A 53 -2.66 -7.64 -3.89
CA ARG A 53 -1.80 -8.20 -4.95
C ARG A 53 -0.58 -7.36 -5.24
N SER A 54 -0.73 -6.04 -5.20
CA SER A 54 0.39 -5.10 -5.37
C SER A 54 0.06 -3.73 -4.81
N CYS A 55 1.10 -2.92 -4.52
CA CYS A 55 0.96 -1.50 -4.26
C CYS A 55 2.07 -0.73 -4.97
N VAL A 56 1.72 0.32 -5.71
CA VAL A 56 2.61 0.99 -6.66
C VAL A 56 2.55 2.50 -6.49
N ILE A 57 3.73 3.13 -6.51
CA ILE A 57 3.87 4.58 -6.71
C ILE A 57 4.10 4.84 -8.20
N HIS A 58 3.18 5.56 -8.83
CA HIS A 58 3.20 5.84 -10.27
C HIS A 58 4.15 7.00 -10.62
N LYS A 59 5.45 6.80 -10.38
CA LYS A 59 6.50 7.82 -10.59
C LYS A 59 6.54 8.34 -12.03
N SER A 60 6.19 7.51 -13.03
CA SER A 60 6.09 7.94 -14.43
C SER A 60 5.07 9.05 -14.65
N VAL A 61 3.93 9.04 -13.95
CA VAL A 61 2.89 10.07 -14.04
C VAL A 61 3.39 11.42 -13.53
N ARG A 62 4.22 11.40 -12.47
CA ARG A 62 4.92 12.60 -11.97
C ARG A 62 5.97 13.14 -12.95
N GLY A 63 6.44 12.32 -13.89
CA GLY A 63 7.38 12.72 -14.93
C GLY A 63 6.75 13.40 -16.16
N ASN A 64 5.43 13.53 -16.22
CA ASN A 64 4.73 14.18 -17.32
C ASN A 64 4.98 15.71 -17.36
N ASP A 65 4.62 16.36 -18.47
CA ASP A 65 4.65 17.82 -18.57
C ASP A 65 3.60 18.45 -17.63
N LYS A 66 4.01 19.50 -16.88
CA LYS A 66 3.21 20.19 -15.85
C LYS A 66 2.44 19.24 -14.92
N PRO A 67 3.14 18.35 -14.19
CA PRO A 67 2.52 17.34 -13.35
C PRO A 67 2.01 17.94 -12.01
N SER A 68 1.40 17.11 -11.16
CA SER A 68 1.29 17.38 -9.71
C SER A 68 2.69 17.27 -9.07
N ASP A 69 2.92 17.88 -7.90
CA ASP A 69 4.12 17.59 -7.08
C ASP A 69 4.10 16.19 -6.47
N HIS A 70 2.92 15.55 -6.43
CA HIS A 70 2.72 14.17 -6.00
C HIS A 70 2.70 13.19 -7.18
N ALA A 71 3.19 11.97 -6.94
CA ALA A 71 2.94 10.78 -7.73
C ALA A 71 1.74 10.01 -7.14
N PRO A 72 0.78 9.55 -7.96
CA PRO A 72 -0.32 8.72 -7.48
C PRO A 72 0.19 7.43 -6.83
N VAL A 73 -0.49 6.97 -5.79
CA VAL A 73 -0.26 5.68 -5.14
C VAL A 73 -1.52 4.84 -5.30
N SER A 74 -1.38 3.58 -5.73
CA SER A 74 -2.51 2.66 -5.87
C SER A 74 -2.20 1.33 -5.20
N VAL A 75 -3.24 0.66 -4.74
CA VAL A 75 -3.22 -0.75 -4.34
C VAL A 75 -4.12 -1.53 -5.29
N ASP A 76 -3.68 -2.71 -5.70
CA ASP A 76 -4.52 -3.69 -6.40
C ASP A 76 -4.95 -4.76 -5.40
N LEU A 77 -6.26 -4.97 -5.30
CA LEU A 77 -6.89 -5.91 -4.38
C LEU A 77 -7.62 -6.97 -5.21
N ASP A 78 -7.56 -8.21 -4.77
CA ASP A 78 -8.44 -9.26 -5.29
C ASP A 78 -9.81 -9.13 -4.63
N TRP A 79 -10.72 -8.40 -5.27
CA TRP A 79 -12.03 -8.07 -4.73
C TRP A 79 -13.15 -8.35 -5.76
N PRO A 80 -14.26 -9.00 -5.37
CA PRO A 80 -14.54 -9.54 -4.03
C PRO A 80 -13.61 -10.72 -3.67
N PRO A 81 -13.47 -11.05 -2.37
CA PRO A 81 -12.75 -12.26 -1.95
C PRO A 81 -13.38 -13.48 -2.64
N SER A 82 -12.57 -14.52 -2.92
CA SER A 82 -13.12 -15.79 -3.39
C SER A 82 -14.01 -16.44 -2.33
N ASP A 83 -15.06 -17.13 -2.76
CA ASP A 83 -15.93 -17.91 -1.87
C ASP A 83 -15.16 -19.03 -1.11
N ASP A 84 -13.93 -19.34 -1.53
CA ASP A 84 -13.05 -20.34 -0.91
C ASP A 84 -12.35 -19.85 0.38
N ASP A 85 -12.55 -18.58 0.79
CA ASP A 85 -11.95 -17.97 1.98
C ASP A 85 -12.87 -17.96 3.22
N GLU A 86 -14.10 -18.53 3.14
CA GLU A 86 -15.08 -18.52 4.25
C GLU A 86 -14.89 -19.67 5.28
N ASP A 87 -14.03 -20.64 5.03
CA ASP A 87 -13.97 -21.89 5.79
C ASP A 87 -12.69 -22.04 6.62
N GLY A 88 -12.60 -21.21 7.67
CA GLY A 88 -11.58 -21.31 8.72
C GLY A 88 -12.09 -21.44 10.15
N HIS A 89 -13.39 -21.25 10.41
CA HIS A 89 -13.96 -21.46 11.75
C HIS A 89 -14.57 -22.86 11.83
N ASN A 90 -13.76 -23.82 12.27
CA ASN A 90 -14.21 -25.19 12.53
C ASN A 90 -15.19 -25.17 13.72
N GLU A 91 -16.49 -25.33 13.45
CA GLU A 91 -17.55 -25.49 14.46
C GLU A 91 -17.42 -26.82 15.27
N ASN A 92 -16.30 -27.55 15.17
CA ASN A 92 -16.04 -28.79 15.91
C ASN A 92 -15.12 -28.61 17.13
N ASP A 93 -14.68 -27.41 17.50
CA ASP A 93 -13.90 -27.20 18.73
C ASP A 93 -14.78 -27.17 20.01
N ASP A 94 -16.11 -27.20 19.89
CA ASP A 94 -17.05 -27.30 21.03
C ASP A 94 -17.52 -28.73 21.34
N LEU A 95 -16.97 -29.77 20.70
CA LEU A 95 -17.32 -31.17 20.98
C LEU A 95 -16.10 -32.09 21.07
N LEU A 96 -15.14 -31.80 21.95
CA LEU A 96 -14.26 -32.81 22.55
C LEU A 96 -14.00 -32.52 24.04
N PHE A 97 -14.78 -33.23 24.88
CA PHE A 97 -14.72 -33.44 26.35
C PHE A 97 -15.29 -32.36 27.28
#